data_AF-A0A511MWI9-F1
#
_entry.id   AF-A0A511MWI9-F1
#
_cell.length_a   1.000
_cell.length_b   1.000
_cell.length_c   1.000
_cell.angle_alpha   90.00
_cell.angle_beta   90.00
_cell.angle_gamma   90.00
#
_symmetry.space_group_name_H-M   'P 1'
#
loop_
_entity.id
_entity.type
_entity.pdbx_description
1 polymer ?
#
loop_
_entity_poly.entity_id
_entity_poly.type
_entity_poly.pdbx_seq_one_letter_code
_entity_poly.pdbx_strand_id
1 'polypeptide(L)'
;MVFHQTLKTWTVGLFLIGLVAQAAPPSTPDGWTRQAQGNTWVLQPRNLKAGATYQVTVFPVTPLKGQALDAWLKAVIAKDAAKRGKITQNEGIREQNGIQIGTLEVQSQKKQLYLLYFAFQANNGLGQAMLVQTAKDQAVGGHYNSDTADLLSGLIEDLADQPAPSAPSQSTPSTSEEAQDAPFKWITKPGKGVQAGDIQGVYLAYVPKFNALTLFYEYKEQLALLLKDGTAYLGLRVPPEDLDVKASRKNEPEQWTKWKSSGQKLLMLNGKNQKWEELKFRKVLPAKTGEKLGGDFEYLENNSNVYYGGSIYEEHYLFSPNGAFEVSSASEFASMNSGAQVMGHSQQTRDGASGAVSTSAGISYSTDHAGRDPERYGTYTLKGYTLELRLKNGEVQRKLFFFTSSKKDEIFIENATYFPPSKDQE
;
A
#
# COMPACT_ATOMS: atom_id res chain seq x y z
N MET A 1 -32.37 77.56 6.20
CA MET A 1 -32.50 76.19 6.75
C MET A 1 -31.91 75.25 5.71
N VAL A 2 -30.76 74.60 6.01
CA VAL A 2 -30.22 73.37 5.34
C VAL A 2 -29.82 73.52 3.85
N PHE A 3 -28.65 73.17 3.30
CA PHE A 3 -27.39 72.55 3.73
C PHE A 3 -26.34 72.92 2.64
N HIS A 4 -25.10 73.27 3.00
CA HIS A 4 -23.95 73.32 2.06
C HIS A 4 -23.30 71.94 2.01
N GLN A 5 -23.28 71.28 0.85
CA GLN A 5 -22.49 70.07 0.64
C GLN A 5 -21.07 70.43 0.19
N THR A 6 -20.09 70.01 0.99
CA THR A 6 -18.66 70.06 0.69
C THR A 6 -18.25 68.73 0.05
N LEU A 7 -17.64 68.78 -1.14
CA LEU A 7 -16.97 67.62 -1.74
C LEU A 7 -15.71 67.30 -0.93
N LYS A 8 -15.67 66.12 -0.29
CA LYS A 8 -14.44 65.49 0.19
C LYS A 8 -14.11 64.31 -0.72
N THR A 9 -13.00 64.43 -1.43
CA THR A 9 -12.32 63.36 -2.16
C THR A 9 -11.86 62.28 -1.18
N TRP A 10 -12.35 61.04 -1.37
CA TRP A 10 -11.86 59.87 -0.66
C TRP A 10 -10.85 59.13 -1.53
N THR A 11 -9.61 59.09 -1.07
CA THR A 11 -8.57 58.21 -1.61
C THR A 11 -8.87 56.79 -1.16
N VAL A 12 -9.26 55.90 -2.08
CA VAL A 12 -9.42 54.47 -1.79
C VAL A 12 -8.02 53.85 -1.68
N GLY A 13 -7.58 53.57 -0.46
CA GLY A 13 -6.42 52.71 -0.21
C GLY A 13 -6.79 51.26 -0.47
N LEU A 14 -6.22 50.64 -1.50
CA LEU A 14 -6.30 49.21 -1.73
C LEU A 14 -5.53 48.49 -0.61
N PHE A 15 -6.26 47.94 0.37
CA PHE A 15 -5.70 46.92 1.27
C PHE A 15 -5.63 45.60 0.50
N LEU A 16 -4.44 45.25 0.02
CA LEU A 16 -4.09 43.88 -0.36
C LEU A 16 -4.06 43.03 0.92
N ILE A 17 -5.21 42.49 1.30
CA ILE A 17 -5.26 41.37 2.26
C ILE A 17 -4.62 40.20 1.53
N GLY A 18 -3.40 39.84 1.92
CA GLY A 18 -2.75 38.62 1.46
C GLY A 18 -3.61 37.43 1.87
N LEU A 19 -4.39 36.89 0.93
CA LEU A 19 -4.99 35.57 1.09
C LEU A 19 -3.83 34.59 1.20
N VAL A 20 -3.58 34.08 2.41
CA VAL A 20 -2.87 32.81 2.57
C VAL A 20 -3.80 31.78 1.95
N ALA A 21 -3.49 31.36 0.72
CA ALA A 21 -4.22 30.28 0.06
C ALA A 21 -4.18 29.06 1.00
N GLN A 22 -5.36 28.61 1.46
CA GLN A 22 -5.46 27.32 2.12
C GLN A 22 -4.98 26.27 1.12
N ALA A 23 -4.06 25.41 1.56
CA ALA A 23 -3.65 24.26 0.77
C ALA A 23 -4.89 23.46 0.40
N ALA A 24 -4.96 23.00 -0.85
CA ALA A 24 -6.01 22.08 -1.28
C ALA A 24 -6.09 20.93 -0.28
N PRO A 25 -7.30 20.49 0.09
CA PRO A 25 -7.44 19.48 1.13
C PRO A 25 -6.83 18.16 0.63
N PRO A 26 -5.98 17.49 1.43
CA PRO A 26 -5.30 16.25 1.01
C PRO A 26 -6.33 15.17 0.72
N SER A 27 -6.01 14.21 -0.16
CA SER A 27 -6.84 13.02 -0.34
C SER A 27 -7.17 12.37 1.01
N THR A 28 -8.33 11.76 1.13
CA THR A 28 -8.76 11.10 2.37
C THR A 28 -8.89 9.61 2.08
N PRO A 29 -8.15 8.73 2.76
CA PRO A 29 -8.28 7.30 2.57
C PRO A 29 -9.71 6.84 2.90
N ASP A 30 -10.15 5.76 2.26
CA ASP A 30 -11.44 5.15 2.55
C ASP A 30 -11.48 4.72 4.02
N GLY A 31 -12.63 4.89 4.68
CA GLY A 31 -12.75 4.64 6.12
C GLY A 31 -12.18 5.73 7.04
N TRP A 32 -11.60 6.82 6.53
CA TRP A 32 -11.08 7.92 7.35
C TRP A 32 -12.04 9.12 7.45
N THR A 33 -11.75 9.99 8.40
CA THR A 33 -12.32 11.32 8.53
C THR A 33 -11.23 12.36 8.32
N ARG A 34 -11.59 13.48 7.68
CA ARG A 34 -10.72 14.64 7.50
C ARG A 34 -11.41 15.87 8.06
N GLN A 35 -10.70 16.62 8.91
CA GLN A 35 -11.20 17.82 9.54
C GLN A 35 -10.17 18.94 9.41
N ALA A 36 -10.63 20.17 9.12
CA ALA A 36 -9.77 21.34 9.17
C ALA A 36 -9.57 21.76 10.63
N GLN A 37 -8.31 21.93 11.04
CA GLN A 37 -7.96 22.47 12.35
C GLN A 37 -7.00 23.64 12.17
N GLY A 38 -7.54 24.87 12.20
CA GLY A 38 -6.78 26.06 11.85
C GLY A 38 -6.30 26.02 10.40
N ASN A 39 -4.98 26.12 10.18
CA ASN A 39 -4.36 26.02 8.85
C ASN A 39 -3.79 24.62 8.55
N THR A 40 -4.22 23.60 9.30
CA THR A 40 -3.78 22.21 9.13
C THR A 40 -4.98 21.31 8.85
N TRP A 41 -4.72 20.18 8.20
CA TRP A 41 -5.71 19.12 8.03
C TRP A 41 -5.40 17.97 8.98
N VAL A 42 -6.40 17.52 9.71
CA VAL A 42 -6.31 16.36 10.60
C VAL A 42 -7.10 15.23 10.01
N LEU A 43 -6.44 14.09 9.82
CA LEU A 43 -7.03 12.86 9.32
C LEU A 43 -6.97 11.76 10.38
N GLN A 44 -8.07 11.02 10.54
CA GLN A 44 -8.18 9.97 11.53
C GLN A 44 -9.08 8.82 11.03
N PRO A 45 -8.69 7.54 11.20
CA PRO A 45 -9.54 6.40 10.86
C PRO A 45 -10.84 6.37 11.68
N ARG A 46 -11.95 5.97 11.06
CA ARG A 46 -13.26 5.85 11.73
C ARG A 46 -13.36 4.63 12.64
N ASN A 47 -12.59 3.59 12.37
CA ASN A 47 -12.64 2.28 13.02
C ASN A 47 -11.58 2.10 14.14
N LEU A 48 -11.04 3.19 14.68
CA LEU A 48 -10.08 3.11 15.79
C LEU A 48 -10.68 2.42 17.01
N LYS A 49 -10.01 1.37 17.50
CA LYS A 49 -10.37 0.70 18.75
C LYS A 49 -10.38 1.69 19.91
N ALA A 50 -11.30 1.49 20.85
CA ALA A 50 -11.40 2.35 22.04
C ALA A 50 -10.04 2.40 22.77
N GLY A 51 -9.52 3.61 22.99
CA GLY A 51 -8.23 3.83 23.66
C GLY A 51 -7.01 3.89 22.72
N ALA A 52 -7.12 3.43 21.46
CA ALA A 52 -6.08 3.58 20.46
C ALA A 52 -5.87 5.05 20.07
N THR A 53 -4.70 5.37 19.51
CA THR A 53 -4.41 6.70 18.98
C THR A 53 -3.66 6.53 17.67
N TYR A 54 -4.27 7.00 16.58
CA TYR A 54 -3.64 7.13 15.28
C TYR A 54 -4.24 8.35 14.58
N GLN A 55 -3.40 9.31 14.23
CA GLN A 55 -3.82 10.55 13.62
C GLN A 55 -2.73 11.05 12.69
N VAL A 56 -3.13 11.52 11.52
CA VAL A 56 -2.24 12.21 10.58
C VAL A 56 -2.58 13.70 10.60
N THR A 57 -1.57 14.56 10.75
CA THR A 57 -1.72 16.01 10.61
C THR A 57 -0.92 16.47 9.40
N VAL A 58 -1.57 17.09 8.43
CA VAL A 58 -0.93 17.71 7.27
C VAL A 58 -0.78 19.20 7.54
N PHE A 59 0.47 19.67 7.58
CA PHE A 59 0.80 21.08 7.79
C PHE A 59 0.65 21.87 6.47
N PRO A 60 0.44 23.20 6.56
CA PRO A 60 0.37 24.02 5.36
C PRO A 60 1.72 24.07 4.64
N VAL A 61 1.67 24.22 3.32
CA VAL A 61 2.84 24.54 2.51
C VAL A 61 3.34 25.93 2.91
N THR A 62 4.63 26.06 3.23
CA THR A 62 5.23 27.36 3.58
C THR A 62 6.59 27.56 2.92
N PRO A 63 7.01 28.80 2.66
CA PRO A 63 8.34 29.05 2.12
C PRO A 63 9.46 28.58 3.03
N LEU A 64 10.46 27.91 2.46
CA LEU A 64 11.71 27.54 3.14
C LEU A 64 12.55 28.77 3.48
N LYS A 65 12.36 29.88 2.76
CA LYS A 65 13.10 31.15 2.95
C LYS A 65 14.63 30.96 2.89
N GLY A 66 15.09 30.08 2.00
CA GLY A 66 16.51 29.77 1.83
C GLY A 66 17.11 28.89 2.93
N GLN A 67 16.30 28.40 3.88
CA GLN A 67 16.76 27.42 4.88
C GLN A 67 16.86 26.03 4.26
N ALA A 68 17.81 25.23 4.74
CA ALA A 68 17.82 23.80 4.50
C ALA A 68 16.56 23.16 5.10
N LEU A 69 16.07 22.09 4.46
CA LEU A 69 14.81 21.45 4.82
C LEU A 69 14.83 20.90 6.25
N ASP A 70 15.97 20.42 6.75
CA ASP A 70 16.13 19.94 8.12
C ASP A 70 15.99 21.09 9.14
N ALA A 71 16.62 22.24 8.87
CA ALA A 71 16.53 23.42 9.71
C ALA A 71 15.11 24.00 9.74
N TRP A 72 14.45 24.01 8.58
CA TRP A 72 13.04 24.36 8.49
C TRP A 72 12.16 23.40 9.29
N LEU A 73 12.38 22.08 9.17
CA LEU A 73 11.65 21.08 9.93
C LEU A 73 11.88 21.22 11.45
N LYS A 74 13.11 21.49 11.90
CA LYS A 74 13.39 21.79 13.33
C LYS A 74 12.50 22.92 13.84
N ALA A 75 12.32 23.98 13.04
CA ALA A 75 11.45 25.10 13.40
C ALA A 75 9.96 24.72 13.41
N VAL A 76 9.51 23.83 12.51
CA VAL A 76 8.15 23.27 12.53
C VAL A 76 7.92 22.46 13.80
N ILE A 77 8.83 21.52 14.10
CA ILE A 77 8.77 20.66 15.29
C ILE A 77 8.75 21.49 16.56
N ALA A 78 9.64 22.48 16.68
CA ALA A 78 9.70 23.35 17.86
C ALA A 78 8.38 24.09 18.14
N LYS A 79 7.63 24.45 17.09
CA LYS A 79 6.33 25.14 17.23
C LYS A 79 5.17 24.18 17.51
N ASP A 80 5.25 22.94 17.04
CA ASP A 80 4.16 21.97 17.12
C ASP A 80 4.29 21.04 18.35
N ALA A 81 5.46 20.50 18.62
CA ALA A 81 5.68 19.43 19.61
C ALA A 81 5.20 19.83 21.03
N ALA A 82 5.35 21.10 21.41
CA ALA A 82 4.90 21.61 22.71
C ALA A 82 3.37 21.48 22.91
N LYS A 83 2.59 21.43 21.82
CA LYS A 83 1.13 21.23 21.85
C LYS A 83 0.74 19.76 21.97
N ARG A 84 1.65 18.85 21.68
CA ARG A 84 1.41 17.41 21.55
C ARG A 84 1.60 16.68 22.88
N GLY A 85 2.51 17.18 23.72
CA GLY A 85 2.79 16.64 25.05
C GLY A 85 4.16 17.06 25.57
N LYS A 86 4.55 16.53 26.72
CA LYS A 86 5.91 16.72 27.25
C LYS A 86 6.85 15.78 26.50
N ILE A 87 7.84 16.33 25.80
CA ILE A 87 8.88 15.54 25.14
C ILE A 87 9.64 14.72 26.18
N THR A 88 9.69 13.41 25.97
CA THR A 88 10.39 12.44 26.81
C THR A 88 11.61 11.87 26.10
N GLN A 89 11.59 11.80 24.78
CA GLN A 89 12.73 11.43 23.94
C GLN A 89 12.73 12.22 22.63
N ASN A 90 13.92 12.54 22.13
CA ASN A 90 14.13 13.21 20.84
C ASN A 90 15.25 12.49 20.10
N GLU A 91 14.93 11.87 18.97
CA GLU A 91 15.89 11.08 18.17
C GLU A 91 16.58 11.92 17.08
N GLY A 92 16.30 13.22 17.04
CA GLY A 92 16.84 14.13 16.04
C GLY A 92 16.08 14.06 14.71
N ILE A 93 16.71 14.63 13.69
CA ILE A 93 16.21 14.62 12.31
C ILE A 93 17.21 13.88 11.44
N ARG A 94 16.71 12.99 10.60
CA ARG A 94 17.49 12.28 9.59
C ARG A 94 16.94 12.56 8.20
N GLU A 95 17.82 12.52 7.21
CA GLU A 95 17.47 12.64 5.80
C GLU A 95 17.53 11.27 5.16
N GLN A 96 16.53 10.94 4.33
CA GLN A 96 16.56 9.76 3.49
C GLN A 96 15.68 10.00 2.25
N ASN A 97 16.28 9.82 1.08
CA ASN A 97 15.65 10.04 -0.24
C ASN A 97 15.00 11.42 -0.39
N GLY A 98 15.65 12.48 0.14
CA GLY A 98 15.15 13.86 0.04
C GLY A 98 14.01 14.20 1.01
N ILE A 99 13.60 13.26 1.87
CA ILE A 99 12.63 13.48 2.94
C ILE A 99 13.39 13.62 4.26
N GLN A 100 13.10 14.69 5.00
CA GLN A 100 13.58 14.90 6.36
C GLN A 100 12.57 14.28 7.33
N ILE A 101 13.05 13.46 8.27
CA ILE A 101 12.19 12.83 9.26
C ILE A 101 12.67 13.14 10.66
N GLY A 102 11.79 13.76 11.44
CA GLY A 102 12.00 14.02 12.87
C GLY A 102 11.15 13.11 13.74
N THR A 103 11.78 12.48 14.73
CA THR A 103 11.11 11.54 15.64
C THR A 103 11.19 12.03 17.08
N LEU A 104 10.02 12.13 17.70
CA LEU A 104 9.89 12.44 19.13
C LEU A 104 9.02 11.41 19.84
N GLU A 105 9.33 11.17 21.10
CA GLU A 105 8.38 10.60 22.04
C GLU A 105 7.83 11.69 22.96
N VAL A 106 6.51 11.68 23.17
CA VAL A 106 5.85 12.62 24.07
C VAL A 106 4.93 11.90 25.06
N GLN A 107 4.90 12.40 26.28
CA GLN A 107 3.89 12.04 27.27
C GLN A 107 2.71 13.02 27.15
N SER A 108 1.52 12.50 26.83
CA SER A 108 0.28 13.27 26.69
C SER A 108 -0.90 12.53 27.30
N GLN A 109 -1.66 13.17 28.20
CA GLN A 109 -2.84 12.59 28.85
C GLN A 109 -2.62 11.17 29.43
N LYS A 110 -1.46 10.94 30.10
CA LYS A 110 -1.01 9.64 30.64
C LYS A 110 -0.72 8.54 29.58
N LYS A 111 -0.72 8.88 28.29
CA LYS A 111 -0.27 8.00 27.20
C LYS A 111 1.10 8.44 26.69
N GLN A 112 1.94 7.46 26.37
CA GLN A 112 3.18 7.68 25.63
C GLN A 112 2.85 7.61 24.13
N LEU A 113 3.20 8.64 23.38
CA LEU A 113 2.91 8.78 21.97
C LEU A 113 4.20 8.97 21.17
N TYR A 114 4.24 8.41 19.97
CA TYR A 114 5.23 8.73 18.96
C TYR A 114 4.73 9.84 18.04
N LEU A 115 5.62 10.75 17.72
CA LEU A 115 5.44 11.80 16.72
C LEU A 115 6.47 11.61 15.62
N LEU A 116 6.00 11.25 14.43
CA LEU A 116 6.84 11.09 13.23
C LEU A 116 6.54 12.25 12.28
N TYR A 117 7.45 13.22 12.21
CA TYR A 117 7.34 14.36 11.32
C TYR A 117 8.08 14.08 10.02
N PHE A 118 7.38 14.01 8.91
CA PHE A 118 7.92 13.91 7.56
C PHE A 118 7.91 15.29 6.93
N ALA A 119 9.03 15.76 6.38
CA ALA A 119 9.10 16.98 5.61
C ALA A 119 9.78 16.75 4.28
N PHE A 120 9.24 17.39 3.25
CA PHE A 120 9.69 17.29 1.88
C PHE A 120 9.57 18.65 1.22
N GLN A 121 10.42 18.86 0.23
CA GLN A 121 10.43 20.09 -0.53
C GLN A 121 9.36 20.02 -1.63
N ALA A 122 8.53 21.06 -1.69
CA ALA A 122 7.67 21.33 -2.84
C ALA A 122 8.43 22.19 -3.85
N ASN A 123 7.99 22.21 -5.11
CA ASN A 123 8.59 23.04 -6.16
C ASN A 123 8.75 24.52 -5.70
N ASN A 124 9.80 25.20 -6.17
CA ASN A 124 10.06 26.64 -5.96
C ASN A 124 10.43 27.08 -4.53
N GLY A 125 11.12 26.24 -3.75
CA GLY A 125 11.63 26.64 -2.43
C GLY A 125 10.56 26.68 -1.34
N LEU A 126 9.49 25.93 -1.53
CA LEU A 126 8.43 25.70 -0.56
C LEU A 126 8.68 24.37 0.17
N GLY A 127 8.23 24.26 1.42
CA GLY A 127 8.29 23.04 2.21
C GLY A 127 6.91 22.69 2.75
N GLN A 128 6.62 21.40 2.82
CA GLN A 128 5.45 20.88 3.51
C GLN A 128 5.89 19.82 4.53
N ALA A 129 5.11 19.69 5.61
CA ALA A 129 5.30 18.64 6.58
C ALA A 129 4.00 17.86 6.78
N MET A 130 4.16 16.60 7.15
CA MET A 130 3.12 15.71 7.65
C MET A 130 3.57 15.13 8.98
N LEU A 131 2.68 15.01 9.95
CA LEU A 131 2.94 14.34 11.22
C LEU A 131 2.03 13.12 11.35
N VAL A 132 2.63 11.99 11.68
CA VAL A 132 1.91 10.82 12.21
C VAL A 132 2.03 10.82 13.72
N GLN A 133 0.91 10.87 14.41
CA GLN A 133 0.82 10.73 15.85
C GLN A 133 0.17 9.40 16.18
N THR A 134 0.89 8.53 16.88
CA THR A 134 0.38 7.21 17.25
C THR A 134 0.75 6.82 18.67
N ALA A 135 -0.04 5.95 19.29
CA ALA A 135 0.36 5.28 20.52
C ALA A 135 1.52 4.31 20.24
N LYS A 136 2.31 3.97 21.26
CA LYS A 136 3.38 2.96 21.19
C LYS A 136 2.88 1.52 20.87
N ASP A 137 1.58 1.34 20.63
CA ASP A 137 0.98 0.07 20.24
C ASP A 137 1.17 -0.18 18.73
N GLN A 138 2.05 -1.13 18.42
CA GLN A 138 2.45 -1.45 17.04
C GLN A 138 1.33 -2.06 16.19
N ALA A 139 0.31 -2.68 16.78
CA ALA A 139 -0.81 -3.22 16.00
C ALA A 139 -1.61 -2.11 15.30
N VAL A 140 -1.68 -0.94 15.93
CA VAL A 140 -2.36 0.24 15.38
C VAL A 140 -1.46 0.90 14.33
N GLY A 141 -0.15 0.99 14.59
CA GLY A 141 0.82 1.51 13.64
C GLY A 141 0.86 0.71 12.33
N GLY A 142 1.09 -0.61 12.44
CA GLY A 142 1.15 -1.53 11.31
C GLY A 142 -0.08 -1.50 10.41
N HIS A 143 -1.27 -1.47 11.01
CA HIS A 143 -2.53 -1.55 10.26
C HIS A 143 -2.79 -0.35 9.34
N TYR A 144 -2.38 0.86 9.75
CA TYR A 144 -2.63 2.09 8.98
C TYR A 144 -1.40 2.59 8.21
N ASN A 145 -0.33 1.80 8.15
CA ASN A 145 0.91 2.17 7.47
C ASN A 145 0.71 2.41 5.97
N SER A 146 -0.03 1.53 5.27
CA SER A 146 -0.28 1.68 3.83
C SER A 146 -1.03 2.97 3.53
N ASP A 147 -2.15 3.21 4.22
CA ASP A 147 -2.93 4.44 4.10
C ASP A 147 -2.10 5.70 4.35
N THR A 148 -1.18 5.64 5.32
CA THR A 148 -0.31 6.76 5.68
C THR A 148 0.78 7.00 4.66
N ALA A 149 1.36 5.93 4.10
CA ALA A 149 2.31 6.00 3.00
C ALA A 149 1.64 6.57 1.73
N ASP A 150 0.39 6.23 1.48
CA ASP A 150 -0.40 6.74 0.35
C ASP A 150 -0.73 8.21 0.50
N LEU A 151 -1.11 8.63 1.71
CA LEU A 151 -1.30 10.03 2.05
C LEU A 151 -0.03 10.85 1.80
N LEU A 152 1.12 10.37 2.27
CA LEU A 152 2.39 11.07 2.09
C LEU A 152 2.81 11.11 0.62
N SER A 153 2.64 10.00 -0.11
CA SER A 153 2.98 9.92 -1.54
C SER A 153 2.09 10.84 -2.38
N GLY A 154 0.78 10.85 -2.14
CA GLY A 154 -0.15 11.76 -2.80
C GLY A 154 0.20 13.23 -2.54
N LEU A 155 0.62 13.59 -1.32
CA LEU A 155 1.09 14.94 -1.03
C LEU A 155 2.37 15.32 -1.81
N ILE A 156 3.29 14.37 -1.99
CA ILE A 156 4.52 14.59 -2.77
C ILE A 156 4.18 14.74 -4.26
N GLU A 157 3.29 13.90 -4.80
CA GLU A 157 2.85 13.93 -6.19
C GLU A 157 2.07 15.21 -6.53
N ASP A 158 1.10 15.60 -5.69
CA ASP A 158 0.32 16.83 -5.84
C ASP A 158 1.18 18.10 -5.91
N LEU A 159 2.38 18.06 -5.30
CA LEU A 159 3.33 19.17 -5.29
C LEU A 159 4.32 19.12 -6.47
N ALA A 160 4.53 17.96 -7.09
CA ALA A 160 5.35 17.80 -8.29
C ALA A 160 4.64 18.36 -9.54
N ASP A 161 3.31 18.26 -9.60
CA ASP A 161 2.47 18.62 -10.76
C ASP A 161 1.91 20.06 -10.77
N GLN A 162 2.42 20.98 -9.94
CA GLN A 162 1.90 22.36 -9.83
C GLN A 162 2.67 23.40 -10.68
N PRO A 163 2.14 23.88 -11.83
CA PRO A 163 2.30 25.26 -12.28
C PRO A 163 1.29 26.20 -11.59
N ALA A 164 1.60 27.50 -11.57
CA ALA A 164 0.84 28.58 -10.93
C ALA A 164 -0.70 28.53 -11.14
N PRO A 165 -1.51 29.04 -10.19
CA PRO A 165 -2.87 28.55 -9.95
C PRO A 165 -3.85 28.93 -11.07
N SER A 166 -4.62 27.94 -11.52
CA SER A 166 -5.88 28.14 -12.26
C SER A 166 -6.82 26.96 -12.04
N ALA A 167 -7.93 27.25 -11.34
CA ALA A 167 -9.22 26.54 -11.23
C ALA A 167 -9.27 25.07 -10.71
N PRO A 168 -10.29 24.71 -9.92
CA PRO A 168 -10.31 23.49 -9.13
C PRO A 168 -10.66 22.25 -9.97
N SER A 169 -9.80 21.24 -9.93
CA SER A 169 -10.14 19.89 -10.39
C SER A 169 -10.68 19.09 -9.22
N GLN A 170 -11.87 18.51 -9.41
CA GLN A 170 -12.52 17.62 -8.46
C GLN A 170 -11.68 16.35 -8.29
N SER A 171 -11.18 16.13 -7.08
CA SER A 171 -10.48 14.91 -6.70
C SER A 171 -11.47 13.74 -6.59
N THR A 172 -11.23 12.71 -7.40
CA THR A 172 -11.91 11.41 -7.30
C THR A 172 -11.21 10.60 -6.21
N PRO A 173 -11.93 9.93 -5.28
CA PRO A 173 -11.29 9.02 -4.33
C PRO A 173 -10.65 7.85 -5.07
N SER A 174 -9.40 7.52 -4.72
CA SER A 174 -8.72 6.34 -5.23
C SER A 174 -9.12 5.14 -4.37
N THR A 175 -10.23 4.51 -4.73
CA THR A 175 -10.64 3.23 -4.15
C THR A 175 -9.80 2.13 -4.77
N SER A 176 -8.66 1.79 -4.17
CA SER A 176 -7.89 0.60 -4.58
C SER A 176 -6.82 0.21 -3.57
N GLU A 177 -7.16 0.09 -2.28
CA GLU A 177 -6.30 -0.69 -1.37
C GLU A 177 -7.05 -1.44 -0.26
N GLU A 178 -8.17 -0.91 0.24
CA GLU A 178 -9.03 -1.63 1.20
C GLU A 178 -9.74 -2.86 0.56
N ALA A 179 -9.71 -3.00 -0.76
CA ALA A 179 -10.30 -4.13 -1.49
C ALA A 179 -9.38 -5.37 -1.56
N GLN A 180 -8.19 -5.35 -0.94
CA GLN A 180 -7.26 -6.48 -0.96
C GLN A 180 -7.48 -7.49 0.20
N ASP A 181 -8.05 -7.08 1.33
CA ASP A 181 -8.29 -7.98 2.49
C ASP A 181 -9.73 -8.54 2.58
N ALA A 182 -10.69 -7.93 1.88
CA ALA A 182 -12.03 -8.50 1.79
C ALA A 182 -12.08 -9.56 0.67
N PRO A 183 -12.58 -10.78 0.91
CA PRO A 183 -12.64 -11.81 -0.10
C PRO A 183 -13.40 -11.31 -1.34
N PHE A 184 -12.74 -11.36 -2.50
CA PHE A 184 -13.32 -10.91 -3.75
C PHE A 184 -14.61 -11.69 -4.02
N LYS A 185 -15.73 -10.96 -4.17
CA LYS A 185 -17.08 -11.56 -4.17
C LYS A 185 -17.72 -11.69 -5.55
N TRP A 186 -17.12 -11.11 -6.59
CA TRP A 186 -17.67 -11.14 -7.95
C TRP A 186 -17.22 -12.39 -8.70
N ILE A 187 -17.57 -13.56 -8.14
CA ILE A 187 -17.16 -14.88 -8.63
C ILE A 187 -18.40 -15.67 -9.05
N THR A 188 -18.27 -16.38 -10.16
CA THR A 188 -19.26 -17.35 -10.65
C THR A 188 -19.07 -18.73 -10.02
N LYS A 189 -19.88 -19.71 -10.41
CA LYS A 189 -19.54 -21.12 -10.14
C LYS A 189 -18.22 -21.48 -10.84
N PRO A 190 -17.40 -22.39 -10.28
CA PRO A 190 -16.13 -22.80 -10.88
C PRO A 190 -16.19 -23.05 -12.39
N GLY A 191 -15.34 -22.35 -13.15
CA GLY A 191 -15.20 -22.47 -14.59
C GLY A 191 -16.34 -21.86 -15.42
N LYS A 192 -17.25 -21.08 -14.81
CA LYS A 192 -18.41 -20.45 -15.49
C LYS A 192 -18.24 -18.95 -15.77
N GLY A 193 -17.06 -18.41 -15.51
CA GLY A 193 -16.66 -17.05 -15.86
C GLY A 193 -16.21 -16.94 -17.32
N VAL A 194 -15.14 -16.18 -17.55
CA VAL A 194 -14.59 -15.91 -18.88
C VAL A 194 -14.06 -17.19 -19.50
N GLN A 195 -14.53 -17.52 -20.70
CA GLN A 195 -14.08 -18.71 -21.40
C GLN A 195 -12.73 -18.47 -22.08
N ALA A 196 -11.88 -19.50 -22.14
CA ALA A 196 -10.54 -19.40 -22.72
C ALA A 196 -10.54 -18.84 -24.17
N GLY A 197 -11.60 -19.11 -24.93
CA GLY A 197 -11.80 -18.58 -26.28
C GLY A 197 -11.96 -17.07 -26.35
N ASP A 198 -12.42 -16.42 -25.28
CA ASP A 198 -12.69 -14.99 -25.20
C ASP A 198 -11.52 -14.19 -24.62
N ILE A 199 -10.52 -14.87 -24.06
CA ILE A 199 -9.34 -14.25 -23.46
C ILE A 199 -8.33 -13.91 -24.55
N GLN A 200 -7.92 -12.64 -24.62
CA GLN A 200 -6.75 -12.22 -25.41
C GLN A 200 -5.45 -12.51 -24.66
N GLY A 201 -5.44 -12.25 -23.35
CA GLY A 201 -4.34 -12.58 -22.45
C GLY A 201 -4.46 -11.90 -21.10
N VAL A 202 -3.73 -12.41 -20.12
CA VAL A 202 -3.43 -11.69 -18.88
C VAL A 202 -2.07 -11.02 -19.03
N TYR A 203 -1.95 -9.82 -18.50
CA TYR A 203 -0.75 -9.00 -18.57
C TYR A 203 -0.38 -8.52 -17.17
N LEU A 204 0.91 -8.56 -16.85
CA LEU A 204 1.49 -8.19 -15.56
C LEU A 204 2.46 -7.02 -15.73
N ALA A 205 2.34 -6.02 -14.88
CA ALA A 205 3.34 -4.97 -14.70
C ALA A 205 3.78 -4.90 -13.24
N TYR A 206 5.05 -4.52 -13.06
CA TYR A 206 5.57 -4.09 -11.77
C TYR A 206 5.54 -2.58 -11.74
N VAL A 207 4.65 -2.02 -10.92
CA VAL A 207 4.53 -0.57 -10.77
C VAL A 207 5.30 -0.17 -9.52
N PRO A 208 6.33 0.69 -9.65
CA PRO A 208 7.01 1.21 -8.47
C PRO A 208 6.03 2.10 -7.70
N LYS A 209 5.77 1.72 -6.46
CA LYS A 209 5.02 2.48 -5.48
C LYS A 209 6.01 2.95 -4.42
N PHE A 210 6.18 4.26 -4.29
CA PHE A 210 7.01 4.79 -3.23
C PHE A 210 6.32 4.54 -1.90
N ASN A 211 6.93 3.74 -1.02
CA ASN A 211 6.46 3.61 0.34
C ASN A 211 7.20 4.64 1.18
N ALA A 212 6.52 5.72 1.54
CA ALA A 212 7.14 6.83 2.23
C ALA A 212 7.48 6.57 3.72
N LEU A 213 7.04 5.44 4.29
CA LEU A 213 7.39 5.02 5.64
C LEU A 213 8.65 4.14 5.66
N THR A 214 8.81 3.26 4.67
CA THR A 214 10.04 2.46 4.50
C THR A 214 11.10 3.24 3.71
N LEU A 215 10.67 4.26 2.97
CA LEU A 215 11.43 5.08 2.05
C LEU A 215 12.05 4.29 0.90
N PHE A 216 11.48 3.13 0.58
CA PHE A 216 11.84 2.34 -0.59
C PHE A 216 10.71 2.37 -1.61
N TYR A 217 11.06 2.17 -2.88
CA TYR A 217 10.06 1.81 -3.88
C TYR A 217 9.75 0.33 -3.71
N GLU A 218 8.50 0.04 -3.40
CA GLU A 218 7.95 -1.31 -3.51
C GLU A 218 7.43 -1.50 -4.93
N TYR A 219 7.71 -2.64 -5.54
CA TYR A 219 7.13 -2.96 -6.83
C TYR A 219 5.82 -3.72 -6.58
N LYS A 220 4.69 -3.08 -6.85
CA LYS A 220 3.39 -3.74 -6.76
C LYS A 220 3.04 -4.39 -8.09
N GLU A 221 2.49 -5.59 -8.02
CA GLU A 221 2.04 -6.35 -9.17
C GLU A 221 0.67 -5.84 -9.62
N GLN A 222 0.60 -5.30 -10.84
CA GLN A 222 -0.64 -4.87 -11.45
C GLN A 222 -1.01 -5.82 -12.59
N LEU A 223 -2.23 -6.35 -12.52
CA LEU A 223 -2.75 -7.28 -13.51
C LEU A 223 -3.81 -6.62 -14.39
N ALA A 224 -3.80 -6.98 -15.67
CA ALA A 224 -4.83 -6.65 -16.64
C ALA A 224 -5.28 -7.91 -17.40
N LEU A 225 -6.58 -8.21 -17.34
CA LEU A 225 -7.21 -9.19 -18.22
C LEU A 225 -7.71 -8.49 -19.48
N LEU A 226 -7.16 -8.83 -20.64
CA LEU A 226 -7.65 -8.35 -21.93
C LEU A 226 -8.56 -9.40 -22.55
N LEU A 227 -9.75 -8.97 -22.98
CA LEU A 227 -10.72 -9.79 -23.70
C LEU A 227 -10.68 -9.50 -25.21
N LYS A 228 -11.02 -10.48 -26.03
CA LYS A 228 -11.01 -10.34 -27.51
C LYS A 228 -12.05 -9.35 -28.04
N ASP A 229 -13.04 -8.99 -27.23
CA ASP A 229 -14.06 -7.98 -27.57
C ASP A 229 -13.53 -6.53 -27.48
N GLY A 230 -12.25 -6.34 -27.11
CA GLY A 230 -11.62 -5.02 -26.96
C GLY A 230 -11.83 -4.39 -25.59
N THR A 231 -12.40 -5.11 -24.62
CA THR A 231 -12.49 -4.67 -23.23
C THR A 231 -11.37 -5.24 -22.38
N ALA A 232 -11.00 -4.50 -21.33
CA ALA A 232 -9.98 -4.89 -20.37
C ALA A 232 -10.50 -4.70 -18.93
N TYR A 233 -10.05 -5.57 -18.05
CA TYR A 233 -10.31 -5.52 -16.61
C TYR A 233 -8.98 -5.39 -15.86
N LEU A 234 -8.85 -4.31 -15.08
CA LEU A 234 -7.70 -4.00 -14.26
C LEU A 234 -7.87 -4.61 -12.86
N GLY A 235 -6.76 -5.00 -12.23
CA GLY A 235 -6.79 -5.58 -10.88
C GLY A 235 -7.45 -6.97 -10.86
N LEU A 236 -7.09 -7.83 -11.81
CA LEU A 236 -7.53 -9.22 -11.83
C LEU A 236 -7.14 -9.91 -10.51
N ARG A 237 -8.12 -10.42 -9.76
CA ARG A 237 -7.95 -11.01 -8.42
C ARG A 237 -8.26 -12.51 -8.34
N VAL A 238 -8.95 -13.04 -9.35
CA VAL A 238 -9.40 -14.44 -9.44
C VAL A 238 -9.11 -14.99 -10.82
N PRO A 239 -9.10 -16.33 -11.01
CA PRO A 239 -9.05 -16.90 -12.35
C PRO A 239 -10.09 -16.24 -13.27
N PRO A 240 -9.73 -15.79 -14.48
CA PRO A 240 -10.69 -15.34 -15.49
C PRO A 240 -11.86 -16.33 -15.66
N GLU A 241 -11.57 -17.64 -15.59
CA GLU A 241 -12.55 -18.72 -15.68
C GLU A 241 -13.58 -18.74 -14.54
N ASP A 242 -13.33 -18.01 -13.45
CA ASP A 242 -14.22 -17.90 -12.30
C ASP A 242 -14.83 -16.48 -12.15
N LEU A 243 -14.29 -15.46 -12.84
CA LEU A 243 -14.75 -14.06 -12.75
C LEU A 243 -16.19 -13.85 -13.25
N ASP A 244 -17.04 -13.22 -12.43
CA ASP A 244 -18.35 -12.70 -12.86
C ASP A 244 -18.18 -11.31 -13.49
N VAL A 245 -17.97 -11.29 -14.80
CA VAL A 245 -17.81 -10.06 -15.60
C VAL A 245 -19.01 -9.13 -15.46
N LYS A 246 -20.24 -9.67 -15.38
CA LYS A 246 -21.44 -8.85 -15.31
C LYS A 246 -21.55 -8.17 -13.95
N ALA A 247 -21.29 -8.90 -12.87
CA ALA A 247 -21.27 -8.34 -11.54
C ALA A 247 -20.11 -7.33 -11.36
N SER A 248 -18.90 -7.66 -11.82
CA SER A 248 -17.76 -6.74 -11.72
C SER A 248 -18.00 -5.46 -12.52
N ARG A 249 -18.46 -5.52 -13.78
CA ARG A 249 -18.79 -4.31 -14.56
C ARG A 249 -19.81 -3.39 -13.89
N LYS A 250 -20.77 -3.98 -13.17
CA LYS A 250 -21.81 -3.22 -12.45
C LYS A 250 -21.27 -2.54 -11.19
N ASN A 251 -20.37 -3.21 -10.46
CA ASN A 251 -19.96 -2.79 -9.12
C ASN A 251 -18.56 -2.17 -9.06
N GLU A 252 -17.76 -2.33 -10.11
CA GLU A 252 -16.38 -1.83 -10.23
C GLU A 252 -16.14 -1.19 -11.62
N PRO A 253 -17.03 -0.30 -12.11
CA PRO A 253 -16.95 0.23 -13.47
C PRO A 253 -15.61 0.93 -13.79
N GLU A 254 -14.93 1.47 -12.79
CA GLU A 254 -13.61 2.10 -12.88
C GLU A 254 -12.47 1.12 -13.20
N GLN A 255 -12.65 -0.17 -12.91
CA GLN A 255 -11.68 -1.22 -13.27
C GLN A 255 -11.84 -1.69 -14.72
N TRP A 256 -12.91 -1.29 -15.39
CA TRP A 256 -13.20 -1.70 -16.77
C TRP A 256 -12.85 -0.60 -17.76
N THR A 257 -12.03 -0.95 -18.75
CA THR A 257 -11.61 -0.03 -19.82
C THR A 257 -11.61 -0.72 -21.18
N LYS A 258 -11.17 -0.01 -22.23
CA LYS A 258 -11.00 -0.52 -23.59
C LYS A 258 -9.52 -0.66 -23.93
N TRP A 259 -9.21 -1.63 -24.77
CA TRP A 259 -7.89 -1.79 -25.36
C TRP A 259 -8.01 -1.96 -26.88
N LYS A 260 -6.92 -1.70 -27.60
CA LYS A 260 -6.80 -2.01 -29.04
C LYS A 260 -5.37 -2.34 -29.41
N SER A 261 -5.18 -3.13 -30.46
CA SER A 261 -3.87 -3.30 -31.08
C SER A 261 -3.54 -2.12 -31.99
N SER A 262 -2.29 -1.66 -31.98
CA SER A 262 -1.74 -0.68 -32.91
C SER A 262 -0.38 -1.18 -33.39
N GLY A 263 -0.37 -1.86 -34.54
CA GLY A 263 0.81 -2.61 -34.99
C GLY A 263 1.19 -3.70 -33.98
N GLN A 264 2.44 -3.66 -33.51
CA GLN A 264 2.95 -4.58 -32.49
C GLN A 264 2.63 -4.15 -31.04
N LYS A 265 2.03 -2.98 -30.85
CA LYS A 265 1.74 -2.42 -29.52
C LYS A 265 0.30 -2.68 -29.12
N LEU A 266 0.08 -2.80 -27.81
CA LEU A 266 -1.24 -2.76 -27.21
C LEU A 266 -1.45 -1.38 -26.61
N LEU A 267 -2.57 -0.75 -26.93
CA LEU A 267 -2.98 0.52 -26.36
C LEU A 267 -4.19 0.30 -25.45
N MET A 268 -4.20 0.97 -24.31
CA MET A 268 -5.29 0.96 -23.34
C MET A 268 -5.85 2.38 -23.20
N LEU A 269 -7.16 2.49 -23.07
CA LEU A 269 -7.81 3.78 -22.83
C LEU A 269 -7.64 4.14 -21.34
N ASN A 270 -7.00 5.27 -21.09
CA ASN A 270 -6.84 5.77 -19.73
C ASN A 270 -8.16 6.44 -19.29
N GLY A 271 -8.75 5.94 -18.20
CA GLY A 271 -10.03 6.41 -17.69
C GLY A 271 -10.03 7.88 -17.25
N LYS A 272 -8.88 8.41 -16.80
CA LYS A 272 -8.77 9.79 -16.28
C LYS A 272 -8.74 10.83 -17.40
N ASN A 273 -7.91 10.60 -18.42
CA ASN A 273 -7.66 11.60 -19.47
C ASN A 273 -8.29 11.23 -20.83
N GLN A 274 -8.94 10.07 -20.94
CA GLN A 274 -9.57 9.55 -22.15
C GLN A 274 -8.60 9.42 -23.35
N LYS A 275 -7.29 9.26 -23.09
CA LYS A 275 -6.27 9.05 -24.12
C LYS A 275 -5.90 7.58 -24.24
N TRP A 276 -5.50 7.19 -25.45
CA TRP A 276 -4.91 5.88 -25.71
C TRP A 276 -3.43 5.90 -25.33
N GLU A 277 -3.06 5.07 -24.38
CA GLU A 277 -1.71 4.97 -23.85
C GLU A 277 -1.17 3.55 -24.09
N GLU A 278 0.14 3.43 -24.28
CA GLU A 278 0.77 2.12 -24.50
C GLU A 278 0.70 1.27 -23.23
N LEU A 279 0.18 0.05 -23.36
CA LEU A 279 0.15 -0.93 -22.29
C LEU A 279 1.56 -1.53 -22.15
N LYS A 280 2.31 -1.03 -21.17
CA LYS A 280 3.69 -1.48 -20.86
C LYS A 280 3.76 -2.79 -20.05
N PHE A 281 2.70 -3.59 -20.08
CA PHE A 281 2.60 -4.80 -19.27
C PHE A 281 3.13 -5.99 -20.08
N ARG A 282 3.76 -6.95 -19.40
CA ARG A 282 4.22 -8.19 -20.05
C ARG A 282 3.09 -9.21 -20.10
N LYS A 283 2.92 -9.89 -21.24
CA LYS A 283 1.96 -10.99 -21.34
C LYS A 283 2.48 -12.18 -20.52
N VAL A 284 1.63 -12.74 -19.66
CA VAL A 284 1.95 -13.94 -18.86
C VAL A 284 1.45 -15.21 -19.56
N LEU A 285 1.90 -16.38 -19.09
CA LEU A 285 1.60 -17.66 -19.72
C LEU A 285 0.62 -18.48 -18.86
N PRO A 286 -0.56 -18.85 -19.39
CA PRO A 286 -1.44 -19.78 -18.68
C PRO A 286 -0.84 -21.20 -18.67
N ALA A 287 -1.33 -22.01 -17.73
CA ALA A 287 -1.02 -23.43 -17.69
C ALA A 287 -1.79 -24.24 -18.73
N LYS A 288 -1.14 -25.28 -19.25
CA LYS A 288 -1.85 -26.34 -19.98
C LYS A 288 -2.71 -27.15 -19.01
N THR A 289 -3.81 -27.72 -19.51
CA THR A 289 -4.64 -28.61 -18.69
C THR A 289 -3.83 -29.82 -18.22
N GLY A 290 -3.78 -30.04 -16.91
CA GLY A 290 -3.02 -31.13 -16.29
C GLY A 290 -1.50 -30.93 -16.28
N GLU A 291 -1.01 -29.72 -16.58
CA GLU A 291 0.42 -29.41 -16.49
C GLU A 291 0.94 -29.72 -15.09
N LYS A 292 2.12 -30.35 -15.03
CA LYS A 292 2.78 -30.76 -13.78
C LYS A 292 3.89 -29.78 -13.45
N LEU A 293 3.86 -29.30 -12.22
CA LEU A 293 4.92 -28.55 -11.59
C LEU A 293 5.83 -29.50 -10.81
N GLY A 294 7.10 -29.15 -10.75
CA GLY A 294 8.09 -29.84 -9.94
C GLY A 294 9.08 -28.82 -9.42
N GLY A 295 9.24 -28.76 -8.11
CA GLY A 295 10.16 -27.82 -7.46
C GLY A 295 9.53 -27.10 -6.28
N ASP A 296 10.41 -26.40 -5.59
CA ASP A 296 10.06 -25.46 -4.53
C ASP A 296 9.94 -24.05 -5.14
N PHE A 297 9.01 -23.27 -4.62
CA PHE A 297 8.69 -21.93 -5.06
C PHE A 297 8.49 -21.06 -3.83
N GLU A 298 9.35 -20.07 -3.67
CA GLU A 298 9.47 -19.20 -2.51
C GLU A 298 8.85 -17.83 -2.80
N TYR A 299 8.08 -17.33 -1.84
CA TYR A 299 7.63 -15.96 -1.76
C TYR A 299 8.19 -15.33 -0.49
N LEU A 300 8.73 -14.12 -0.62
CA LEU A 300 9.25 -13.34 0.49
C LEU A 300 8.53 -11.99 0.53
N GLU A 301 7.93 -11.70 1.69
CA GLU A 301 7.38 -10.38 2.01
C GLU A 301 8.20 -9.75 3.12
N ASN A 302 8.55 -8.48 2.93
CA ASN A 302 9.22 -7.69 3.95
C ASN A 302 8.35 -6.49 4.31
N ASN A 303 7.93 -6.43 5.56
CA ASN A 303 7.24 -5.28 6.14
C ASN A 303 8.11 -4.68 7.23
N SER A 304 9.14 -3.94 6.82
CA SER A 304 10.09 -3.29 7.72
C SER A 304 9.83 -1.80 7.82
N ASN A 305 9.80 -1.31 9.06
CA ASN A 305 9.77 0.11 9.34
C ASN A 305 11.05 0.53 10.07
N VAL A 306 11.65 1.62 9.63
CA VAL A 306 12.87 2.22 10.18
C VAL A 306 12.76 2.70 11.65
N TYR A 307 11.58 2.62 12.29
CA TYR A 307 11.33 3.07 13.67
C TYR A 307 10.89 1.95 14.61
N TYR A 308 10.02 1.05 14.16
CA TYR A 308 9.35 0.07 15.03
C TYR A 308 9.94 -1.34 14.90
N GLY A 309 10.91 -1.51 14.01
CA GLY A 309 11.38 -2.81 13.56
C GLY A 309 10.55 -3.31 12.38
N GLY A 310 10.59 -4.60 12.10
CA GLY A 310 10.01 -5.16 10.90
C GLY A 310 9.65 -6.62 11.05
N SER A 311 8.89 -7.12 10.09
CA SER A 311 8.64 -8.54 9.91
C SER A 311 9.04 -8.99 8.51
N ILE A 312 9.55 -10.21 8.44
CA ILE A 312 9.77 -10.94 7.20
C ILE A 312 8.80 -12.12 7.23
N TYR A 313 8.05 -12.31 6.16
CA TYR A 313 7.21 -13.48 5.94
C TYR A 313 7.75 -14.22 4.73
N GLU A 314 7.89 -15.53 4.87
CA GLU A 314 8.35 -16.43 3.82
C GLU A 314 7.30 -17.53 3.64
N GLU A 315 6.96 -17.85 2.40
CA GLU A 315 6.04 -18.93 2.05
C GLU A 315 6.60 -19.77 0.90
N HIS A 316 6.52 -21.09 1.05
CA HIS A 316 6.97 -22.04 0.06
C HIS A 316 5.81 -22.88 -0.43
N TYR A 317 5.71 -23.03 -1.76
CA TYR A 317 4.94 -24.11 -2.38
C TYR A 317 5.90 -25.17 -2.93
N LEU A 318 5.91 -26.34 -2.30
CA LEU A 318 6.60 -27.50 -2.84
C LEU A 318 5.64 -28.30 -3.72
N PHE A 319 5.84 -28.26 -5.04
CA PHE A 319 5.07 -29.06 -5.98
C PHE A 319 5.83 -30.31 -6.41
N SER A 320 5.11 -31.44 -6.41
CA SER A 320 5.60 -32.71 -6.92
C SER A 320 5.04 -33.00 -8.32
N PRO A 321 5.84 -33.57 -9.25
CA PRO A 321 5.38 -33.96 -10.58
C PRO A 321 4.23 -35.00 -10.59
N ASN A 322 4.04 -35.71 -9.47
CA ASN A 322 2.92 -36.64 -9.29
C ASN A 322 1.57 -35.92 -9.05
N GLY A 323 1.55 -34.59 -8.89
CA GLY A 323 0.35 -33.81 -8.62
C GLY A 323 0.08 -33.56 -7.13
N ALA A 324 1.03 -33.84 -6.24
CA ALA A 324 0.96 -33.44 -4.84
C ALA A 324 1.56 -32.05 -4.60
N PHE A 325 1.10 -31.34 -3.59
CA PHE A 325 1.71 -30.10 -3.12
C PHE A 325 1.79 -30.05 -1.59
N GLU A 326 2.70 -29.22 -1.10
CA GLU A 326 2.86 -28.87 0.31
C GLU A 326 3.12 -27.36 0.44
N VAL A 327 2.65 -26.77 1.52
CA VAL A 327 2.83 -25.34 1.84
C VAL A 327 3.48 -25.20 3.20
N SER A 328 4.62 -24.53 3.25
CA SER A 328 5.25 -24.10 4.50
C SER A 328 5.37 -22.60 4.53
N SER A 329 5.31 -22.03 5.72
CA SER A 329 5.58 -20.61 5.90
C SER A 329 6.39 -20.37 7.16
N ALA A 330 7.20 -19.32 7.11
CA ALA A 330 7.94 -18.80 8.25
C ALA A 330 7.65 -17.31 8.41
N SER A 331 7.77 -16.82 9.63
CA SER A 331 7.66 -15.40 9.91
C SER A 331 8.66 -15.04 10.97
N GLU A 332 9.41 -14.00 10.71
CA GLU A 332 10.30 -13.38 11.67
C GLU A 332 9.79 -11.98 11.97
N PHE A 333 9.89 -11.57 13.22
CA PHE A 333 9.68 -10.18 13.59
C PHE A 333 10.76 -9.73 14.54
N ALA A 334 11.19 -8.49 14.37
CA ALA A 334 12.05 -7.79 15.31
C ALA A 334 11.41 -6.44 15.61
N SER A 335 11.39 -6.07 16.88
CA SER A 335 10.83 -4.82 17.36
C SER A 335 11.83 -4.11 18.27
N MET A 336 12.01 -2.81 18.04
CA MET A 336 12.85 -1.94 18.87
C MET A 336 11.95 -0.95 19.61
N ASN A 337 11.85 -1.08 20.94
CA ASN A 337 11.04 -0.20 21.78
C ASN A 337 11.88 0.33 22.95
N SER A 338 12.25 1.62 22.92
CA SER A 338 12.86 2.42 24.01
C SER A 338 13.52 1.63 25.17
N GLY A 339 14.54 0.80 24.86
CA GLY A 339 15.32 0.03 25.84
C GLY A 339 15.07 -1.48 25.91
N ALA A 340 14.04 -2.01 25.24
CA ALA A 340 13.80 -3.45 25.10
C ALA A 340 13.65 -3.84 23.62
N GLN A 341 14.42 -4.84 23.19
CA GLN A 341 14.26 -5.48 21.88
C GLN A 341 13.42 -6.73 22.07
N VAL A 342 12.44 -6.95 21.19
CA VAL A 342 11.68 -8.19 21.12
C VAL A 342 11.93 -8.81 19.75
N MET A 343 12.32 -10.07 19.73
CA MET A 343 12.47 -10.84 18.50
C MET A 343 11.61 -12.07 18.59
N GLY A 344 10.93 -12.43 17.51
CA GLY A 344 10.28 -13.70 17.45
C GLY A 344 10.31 -14.30 16.06
N HIS A 345 10.19 -15.60 16.04
CA HIS A 345 10.16 -16.42 14.85
C HIS A 345 9.00 -17.40 15.00
N SER A 346 8.30 -17.70 13.91
CA SER A 346 7.33 -18.77 13.85
C SER A 346 7.46 -19.50 12.53
N GLN A 347 7.30 -20.81 12.55
CA GLN A 347 7.30 -21.65 11.38
C GLN A 347 6.07 -22.55 11.40
N GLN A 348 5.48 -22.76 10.23
CA GLN A 348 4.38 -23.68 10.02
C GLN A 348 4.68 -24.57 8.80
N THR A 349 4.55 -25.87 9.00
CA THR A 349 4.77 -26.88 7.97
C THR A 349 3.60 -27.85 7.98
N ARG A 350 3.55 -28.77 7.00
CA ARG A 350 2.55 -29.83 7.02
C ARG A 350 2.66 -30.75 8.25
N ASP A 351 3.81 -30.82 8.92
CA ASP A 351 4.10 -31.81 9.99
C ASP A 351 4.05 -31.19 11.39
N GLY A 352 3.87 -29.86 11.48
CA GLY A 352 3.73 -29.15 12.74
C GLY A 352 4.01 -27.65 12.62
N ALA A 353 3.87 -26.96 13.74
CA ALA A 353 4.16 -25.54 13.89
C ALA A 353 5.06 -25.31 15.11
N SER A 354 5.98 -24.36 14.99
CA SER A 354 6.83 -23.93 16.09
C SER A 354 6.90 -22.41 16.13
N GLY A 355 7.24 -21.87 17.29
CA GLY A 355 7.45 -20.45 17.45
C GLY A 355 8.27 -20.14 18.68
N ALA A 356 9.01 -19.06 18.63
CA ALA A 356 9.79 -18.56 19.75
C ALA A 356 9.71 -17.03 19.79
N VAL A 357 9.67 -16.47 20.99
CA VAL A 357 9.77 -15.04 21.24
C VAL A 357 10.81 -14.83 22.34
N SER A 358 11.71 -13.89 22.13
CA SER A 358 12.76 -13.51 23.07
C SER A 358 12.80 -12.00 23.26
N THR A 359 13.30 -11.58 24.41
CA THR A 359 13.46 -10.16 24.74
C THR A 359 14.88 -9.86 25.21
N SER A 360 15.35 -8.63 25.00
CA SER A 360 16.66 -8.19 25.50
C SER A 360 16.74 -8.13 27.04
N ALA A 361 15.61 -8.28 27.74
CA ALA A 361 15.56 -8.44 29.19
C ALA A 361 15.83 -9.90 29.66
N GLY A 362 16.13 -10.82 28.74
CA GLY A 362 16.45 -12.21 29.05
C GLY A 362 15.24 -13.14 29.19
N ILE A 363 14.04 -12.67 28.84
CA ILE A 363 12.82 -13.50 28.83
C ILE A 363 12.67 -14.14 27.46
N SER A 364 12.54 -15.47 27.42
CA SER A 364 12.28 -16.25 26.21
C SER A 364 11.15 -17.25 26.41
N TYR A 365 10.28 -17.37 25.41
CA TYR A 365 9.18 -18.34 25.34
C TYR A 365 9.27 -19.09 24.01
N SER A 366 8.97 -20.39 24.02
CA SER A 366 8.86 -21.20 22.82
C SER A 366 7.66 -22.12 22.88
N THR A 367 7.03 -22.35 21.75
CA THR A 367 5.92 -23.28 21.56
C THR A 367 6.25 -24.23 20.43
N ASP A 368 5.91 -25.49 20.60
CA ASP A 368 6.02 -26.52 19.57
C ASP A 368 4.72 -27.31 19.53
N HIS A 369 4.20 -27.52 18.33
CA HIS A 369 3.03 -28.33 18.07
C HIS A 369 3.34 -29.31 16.95
N ALA A 370 3.56 -30.57 17.31
CA ALA A 370 3.65 -31.67 16.36
C ALA A 370 2.25 -32.14 15.96
N GLY A 371 2.03 -32.32 14.67
CA GLY A 371 0.76 -32.79 14.14
C GLY A 371 0.60 -32.41 12.69
N ARG A 372 0.07 -33.33 11.88
CA ARG A 372 -0.14 -33.02 10.47
C ARG A 372 -1.25 -31.99 10.29
N ASP A 373 -0.94 -30.88 9.65
CA ASP A 373 -1.90 -29.86 9.28
C ASP A 373 -2.54 -30.20 7.93
N PRO A 374 -3.81 -30.65 7.88
CA PRO A 374 -4.47 -31.07 6.65
C PRO A 374 -4.77 -29.92 5.68
N GLU A 375 -4.53 -28.66 6.07
CA GLU A 375 -4.68 -27.47 5.23
C GLU A 375 -3.40 -27.12 4.46
N ARG A 376 -2.27 -27.73 4.82
CA ARG A 376 -0.95 -27.42 4.26
C ARG A 376 -0.44 -28.39 3.21
N TYR A 377 -1.24 -29.37 2.82
CA TYR A 377 -0.84 -30.32 1.78
C TYR A 377 -2.04 -30.97 1.11
N GLY A 378 -1.81 -31.50 -0.08
CA GLY A 378 -2.89 -32.09 -0.86
C GLY A 378 -2.48 -32.47 -2.27
N THR A 379 -3.45 -32.42 -3.18
CA THR A 379 -3.22 -32.60 -4.62
C THR A 379 -3.62 -31.36 -5.39
N TYR A 380 -2.93 -31.07 -6.49
CA TYR A 380 -3.22 -29.92 -7.32
C TYR A 380 -3.54 -30.32 -8.77
N THR A 381 -4.29 -29.46 -9.45
CA THR A 381 -4.43 -29.50 -10.91
C THR A 381 -4.32 -28.09 -11.49
N LEU A 382 -3.78 -28.02 -12.70
CA LEU A 382 -3.64 -26.77 -13.45
C LEU A 382 -4.53 -26.78 -14.69
N LYS A 383 -5.18 -25.65 -14.96
CA LYS A 383 -5.93 -25.43 -16.20
C LYS A 383 -6.07 -23.94 -16.48
N GLY A 384 -5.52 -23.48 -17.60
CA GLY A 384 -5.64 -22.07 -17.99
C GLY A 384 -4.98 -21.18 -16.95
N TYR A 385 -5.73 -20.23 -16.41
CA TYR A 385 -5.25 -19.35 -15.35
C TYR A 385 -5.68 -19.80 -13.94
N THR A 386 -6.02 -21.08 -13.77
CA THR A 386 -6.46 -21.65 -12.48
C THR A 386 -5.46 -22.67 -11.96
N LEU A 387 -5.05 -22.49 -10.70
CA LEU A 387 -4.53 -23.54 -9.82
C LEU A 387 -5.65 -24.02 -8.91
N GLU A 388 -6.02 -25.29 -9.01
CA GLU A 388 -6.99 -25.91 -8.09
C GLU A 388 -6.25 -26.81 -7.10
N LEU A 389 -6.35 -26.47 -5.81
CA LEU A 389 -5.80 -27.23 -4.70
C LEU A 389 -6.92 -28.02 -4.04
N ARG A 390 -6.71 -29.32 -3.85
CA ARG A 390 -7.58 -30.19 -3.04
C ARG A 390 -6.81 -30.53 -1.77
N LEU A 391 -7.16 -29.86 -0.69
CA LEU A 391 -6.55 -30.00 0.62
C LEU A 391 -6.95 -31.34 1.25
N LYS A 392 -6.16 -31.80 2.23
CA LYS A 392 -6.46 -33.05 2.94
C LYS A 392 -7.63 -32.95 3.90
N ASN A 393 -8.01 -31.74 4.30
CA ASN A 393 -9.25 -31.48 5.06
C ASN A 393 -10.51 -31.67 4.18
N GLY A 394 -10.36 -31.87 2.86
CA GLY A 394 -11.44 -32.05 1.89
C GLY A 394 -11.88 -30.76 1.19
N GLU A 395 -11.34 -29.60 1.59
CA GLU A 395 -11.60 -28.32 0.95
C GLU A 395 -10.93 -28.23 -0.43
N VAL A 396 -11.59 -27.49 -1.33
CA VAL A 396 -11.08 -27.21 -2.68
C VAL A 396 -10.91 -25.71 -2.84
N GLN A 397 -9.69 -25.28 -3.09
CA GLN A 397 -9.34 -23.88 -3.34
C GLN A 397 -9.01 -23.67 -4.82
N ARG A 398 -9.46 -22.56 -5.38
CA ARG A 398 -9.19 -22.19 -6.79
C ARG A 398 -8.51 -20.83 -6.79
N LYS A 399 -7.22 -20.83 -7.09
CA LYS A 399 -6.36 -19.64 -7.06
C LYS A 399 -6.02 -19.20 -8.48
N LEU A 400 -5.91 -17.88 -8.67
CA LEU A 400 -5.37 -17.31 -9.90
C LEU A 400 -3.94 -17.82 -10.08
N PHE A 401 -3.61 -18.30 -11.27
CA PHE A 401 -2.31 -18.90 -11.57
C PHE A 401 -1.81 -18.52 -12.96
N PHE A 402 -0.51 -18.28 -13.10
CA PHE A 402 0.18 -18.25 -14.39
C PHE A 402 1.69 -18.34 -14.21
N PHE A 403 2.41 -18.68 -15.28
CA PHE A 403 3.85 -18.50 -15.32
C PHE A 403 4.18 -17.07 -15.73
N THR A 404 5.06 -16.44 -14.98
CA THR A 404 5.43 -15.03 -15.19
C THR A 404 6.60 -14.90 -16.20
N SER A 405 7.31 -16.01 -16.43
CA SER A 405 8.43 -16.16 -17.34
C SER A 405 8.15 -17.23 -18.41
N SER A 406 8.83 -17.15 -19.57
CA SER A 406 8.76 -18.18 -20.61
C SER A 406 9.48 -19.49 -20.24
N LYS A 407 10.40 -19.43 -19.28
CA LYS A 407 11.11 -20.60 -18.73
C LYS A 407 10.26 -21.40 -17.76
N LYS A 408 9.15 -20.82 -17.26
CA LYS A 408 8.23 -21.45 -16.29
C LYS A 408 8.90 -21.79 -14.95
N ASP A 409 9.95 -21.06 -14.61
CA ASP A 409 10.65 -21.10 -13.33
C ASP A 409 10.04 -20.14 -12.29
N GLU A 410 9.27 -19.15 -12.71
CA GLU A 410 8.53 -18.22 -11.86
C GLU A 410 7.02 -18.41 -12.04
N ILE A 411 6.29 -18.50 -10.93
CA ILE A 411 4.84 -18.69 -10.92
C ILE A 411 4.16 -17.57 -10.14
N PHE A 412 2.98 -17.18 -10.56
CA PHE A 412 2.12 -16.32 -9.77
C PHE A 412 1.00 -17.16 -9.18
N ILE A 413 0.73 -17.00 -7.89
CA ILE A 413 -0.39 -17.62 -7.19
C ILE A 413 -1.15 -16.52 -6.46
N GLU A 414 -2.43 -16.36 -6.80
CA GLU A 414 -3.40 -15.47 -6.14
C GLU A 414 -3.06 -13.98 -6.22
N ASN A 415 -2.10 -13.51 -5.43
CA ASN A 415 -1.70 -12.12 -5.29
C ASN A 415 -0.17 -11.91 -5.30
N ALA A 416 0.63 -12.97 -5.47
CA ALA A 416 2.08 -12.90 -5.39
C ALA A 416 2.78 -13.75 -6.45
N THR A 417 3.93 -13.26 -6.94
CA THR A 417 4.91 -14.07 -7.66
C THR A 417 5.82 -14.81 -6.69
N TYR A 418 5.98 -16.11 -6.95
CA TYR A 418 6.90 -17.02 -6.30
C TYR A 418 8.06 -17.35 -7.26
N PHE A 419 9.26 -17.40 -6.69
CA PHE A 419 10.52 -17.59 -7.38
C PHE A 419 11.13 -18.94 -7.00
N PRO A 420 12.02 -19.52 -7.83
CA PRO A 420 12.81 -20.64 -7.35
C PRO A 420 13.66 -20.18 -6.16
N PRO A 421 13.90 -21.05 -5.15
CA PRO A 421 14.68 -20.68 -3.98
C PRO A 421 16.03 -20.09 -4.39
N SER A 422 16.45 -19.03 -3.70
CA SER A 422 17.74 -18.42 -3.97
C SER A 422 18.86 -19.47 -3.82
N LYS A 423 19.71 -19.60 -4.84
CA LYS A 423 20.84 -20.53 -4.81
C LYS A 423 22.05 -19.88 -4.11
N ASP A 424 21.94 -19.51 -2.84
CA ASP A 424 23.04 -19.04 -1.97
C ASP A 424 22.46 -18.99 -0.53
N GLN A 425 22.98 -19.60 0.55
CA GLN A 425 24.36 -19.96 0.93
C GLN A 425 24.38 -21.28 1.73
N GLU A 426 25.20 -22.25 1.29
CA GLU A 426 25.81 -23.26 2.19
C GLU A 426 27.07 -22.67 2.85
#